data_AF-A0A1G4G8S6-F1
#
_entry.id   AF-A0A1G4G8S6-F1
#
_cell.length_a   1.000
_cell.length_b   1.000
_cell.length_c   1.000
_cell.angle_alpha   90.00
_cell.angle_beta   90.00
_cell.angle_gamma   90.00
#
_symmetry.space_group_name_H-M   'P 1'
#
loop_
_entity.id
_entity.type
_entity.pdbx_description
1 polymer ?
#
loop_
_entity_poly.entity_id
_entity_poly.type
_entity_poly.pdbx_seq_one_letter_code
_entity_poly.pdbx_strand_id
1 'polypeptide(L)'
;MKNLNFVAEQLEKYLNLAQEFTEDYYLTMELGGDPMRIISEENEKLKRIEAMIYVCKDKMKFIDHEITYSASGFRVDIINHEVPF
;
A
#
# COMPACT_ATOMS: atom_id res chain seq x y z
N MET A 1 12.54 -3.71 12.95
CA MET A 1 12.99 -3.31 11.60
C MET A 1 12.80 -4.38 10.52
N LYS A 2 13.40 -5.58 10.59
CA LYS A 2 13.22 -6.60 9.52
C LYS A 2 11.77 -6.88 9.10
N ASN A 3 10.85 -7.03 10.07
CA ASN A 3 9.44 -7.26 9.77
C ASN A 3 8.74 -6.04 9.14
N LEU A 4 9.22 -4.82 9.39
CA LEU A 4 8.62 -3.60 8.85
C LEU A 4 9.02 -3.38 7.39
N ASN A 5 10.31 -3.60 7.05
CA ASN A 5 10.76 -3.56 5.67
C ASN A 5 10.00 -4.55 4.80
N PHE A 6 9.77 -5.77 5.32
CA PHE A 6 8.94 -6.75 4.64
C PHE A 6 7.50 -6.25 4.40
N VAL A 7 6.88 -5.59 5.39
CA VAL A 7 5.53 -5.03 5.22
C VAL A 7 5.53 -3.90 4.19
N ALA A 8 6.54 -3.04 4.16
CA ALA A 8 6.69 -1.98 3.16
C ALA A 8 6.83 -2.56 1.74
N GLU A 9 7.69 -3.57 1.56
CA GLU A 9 7.84 -4.29 0.29
C GLU A 9 6.53 -4.96 -0.14
N GLN A 10 5.75 -5.52 0.80
CA GLN A 10 4.44 -6.07 0.49
C GLN A 10 3.45 -4.96 0.09
N LEU A 11 3.43 -3.83 0.79
CA LEU A 11 2.56 -2.70 0.45
C LEU A 11 2.85 -2.20 -0.96
N GLU A 12 4.14 -1.99 -1.29
CA GLU A 12 4.60 -1.61 -2.63
C GLU A 12 4.12 -2.60 -3.69
N LYS A 13 4.33 -3.90 -3.46
CA LYS A 13 3.89 -4.96 -4.38
C LYS A 13 2.38 -4.90 -4.64
N TYR A 14 1.55 -4.77 -3.60
CA TYR A 14 0.10 -4.79 -3.78
C TYR A 14 -0.43 -3.50 -4.41
N LEU A 15 0.19 -2.33 -4.14
CA LEU A 15 -0.13 -1.09 -4.84
C LEU A 15 0.19 -1.19 -6.33
N ASN A 16 1.35 -1.76 -6.70
CA ASN A 16 1.68 -1.98 -8.11
C ASN A 16 0.75 -2.99 -8.80
N LEU A 17 0.36 -4.07 -8.10
CA LEU A 17 -0.63 -5.02 -8.63
C LEU A 17 -2.01 -4.37 -8.83
N ALA A 18 -2.42 -3.49 -7.91
CA ALA A 18 -3.65 -2.72 -8.06
C ALA A 18 -3.57 -1.76 -9.25
N GLN A 19 -2.45 -1.06 -9.40
CA GLN A 19 -2.23 -0.14 -10.52
C GLN A 19 -2.23 -0.86 -11.87
N GLU A 20 -1.58 -2.02 -11.97
CA GLU A 20 -1.60 -2.85 -13.18
C GLU A 20 -3.01 -3.34 -13.52
N PHE A 21 -3.81 -3.64 -12.49
CA PHE A 21 -5.16 -4.17 -12.68
C PHE A 21 -6.19 -3.10 -13.03
N THR A 22 -6.06 -1.91 -12.44
CA THR A 22 -7.05 -0.83 -12.55
C THR A 22 -6.65 0.26 -13.55
N GLU A 23 -5.35 0.39 -13.82
CA GLU A 23 -4.74 1.48 -14.57
C GLU A 23 -5.10 2.88 -14.02
N ASP A 24 -5.55 2.97 -12.78
CA ASP A 24 -6.04 4.18 -12.13
C ASP A 24 -5.27 4.49 -10.85
N TYR A 25 -4.47 5.54 -10.93
CA TYR A 25 -3.65 6.03 -9.83
C TYR A 25 -4.48 6.47 -8.62
N TYR A 26 -5.56 7.24 -8.85
CA TYR A 26 -6.37 7.79 -7.79
C TYR A 26 -7.10 6.67 -7.06
N LEU A 27 -7.67 5.74 -7.83
CA LEU A 27 -8.33 4.56 -7.27
C LEU A 27 -7.36 3.73 -6.42
N THR A 28 -6.14 3.51 -6.92
CA THR A 28 -5.11 2.71 -6.24
C THR A 28 -4.69 3.33 -4.91
N MET A 29 -4.56 4.66 -4.85
CA MET A 29 -4.22 5.36 -3.60
C MET A 29 -5.30 5.21 -2.52
N GLU A 30 -6.57 5.17 -2.92
CA GLU A 30 -7.71 5.02 -2.01
C GLU A 30 -7.88 3.59 -1.47
N LEU A 31 -7.31 2.58 -2.15
CA LEU A 31 -7.46 1.16 -1.75
C LEU A 31 -6.98 0.91 -0.33
N GLY A 32 -7.76 0.13 0.42
CA GLY A 32 -7.44 -0.26 1.78
C GLY A 32 -7.47 0.90 2.78
N GLY A 33 -8.09 2.04 2.40
CA GLY A 33 -8.45 3.11 3.33
C GLY A 33 -9.75 2.83 4.08
N ASP A 34 -10.68 2.10 3.47
CA ASP A 34 -12.00 1.78 4.05
C ASP A 34 -12.28 0.26 3.96
N PRO A 35 -12.44 -0.46 5.09
CA PRO A 35 -12.79 -1.88 5.07
C PRO A 35 -14.17 -2.17 4.48
N MET A 36 -15.10 -1.22 4.47
CA MET A 36 -16.43 -1.42 3.86
C MET A 36 -16.35 -1.53 2.34
N ARG A 37 -15.41 -0.82 1.71
CA ARG A 37 -15.13 -0.93 0.29
C ARG A 37 -14.65 -2.34 -0.09
N ILE A 38 -13.74 -2.91 0.71
CA ILE A 38 -13.25 -4.29 0.51
C ILE A 38 -14.41 -5.29 0.55
N ILE A 39 -15.31 -5.16 1.53
CA ILE A 39 -16.45 -6.08 1.68
C ILE A 39 -17.40 -5.97 0.48
N SER A 40 -17.56 -4.76 -0.04
CA SER A 40 -18.49 -4.44 -1.13
C SER A 40 -17.91 -4.67 -2.53
N GLU A 41 -16.60 -4.92 -2.65
CA GLU A 41 -15.93 -5.16 -3.93
C GLU A 41 -16.43 -6.46 -4.58
N GLU A 42 -16.92 -6.39 -5.81
CA GLU A 42 -17.45 -7.57 -6.53
C GLU A 42 -16.33 -8.37 -7.19
N ASN A 43 -15.24 -7.70 -7.58
CA ASN A 43 -14.10 -8.36 -8.18
C ASN A 43 -13.23 -9.04 -7.13
N GLU A 44 -13.33 -10.36 -7.03
CA GLU A 44 -12.59 -11.17 -6.04
C GLU A 44 -11.06 -10.97 -6.09
N LYS A 45 -10.48 -10.67 -7.26
CA LYS A 45 -9.05 -10.40 -7.37
C LYS A 45 -8.72 -9.03 -6.75
N LEU A 46 -9.48 -8.00 -7.10
CA LEU A 46 -9.31 -6.65 -6.54
C LEU A 46 -9.59 -6.62 -5.04
N LYS A 47 -10.65 -7.29 -4.57
CA LYS A 47 -10.97 -7.48 -3.15
C LYS A 47 -9.79 -8.00 -2.35
N ARG A 48 -9.12 -9.05 -2.85
CA ARG A 48 -7.95 -9.64 -2.19
C ARG A 48 -6.76 -8.68 -2.18
N ILE A 49 -6.51 -7.99 -3.28
CA ILE A 49 -5.44 -6.99 -3.36
C ILE A 49 -5.72 -5.86 -2.35
N GLU A 50 -6.94 -5.34 -2.33
CA GLU A 50 -7.34 -4.26 -1.42
C GLU A 50 -7.23 -4.69 0.05
N ALA A 51 -7.68 -5.89 0.39
CA ALA A 51 -7.54 -6.45 1.73
C ALA A 51 -6.08 -6.53 2.18
N MET A 52 -5.17 -6.93 1.28
CA MET A 52 -3.74 -6.97 1.57
C MET A 52 -3.15 -5.58 1.75
N ILE A 53 -3.56 -4.60 0.93
CA ILE A 53 -3.18 -3.19 1.10
C ILE A 53 -3.63 -2.68 2.46
N TYR A 54 -4.88 -2.93 2.86
CA TYR A 54 -5.44 -2.55 4.16
C TYR A 54 -4.59 -3.09 5.32
N VAL A 55 -4.27 -4.39 5.30
CA VAL A 55 -3.44 -5.02 6.36
C VAL A 55 -2.04 -4.41 6.41
N CYS A 56 -1.43 -4.11 5.26
CA CYS A 56 -0.11 -3.50 5.24
C CYS A 56 -0.15 -2.05 5.77
N LYS A 57 -1.13 -1.24 5.32
CA LYS A 57 -1.37 0.12 5.82
C LYS A 57 -1.61 0.14 7.33
N ASP A 58 -2.42 -0.78 7.86
CA ASP A 58 -2.68 -0.89 9.30
C ASP A 58 -1.41 -1.22 10.10
N LYS A 59 -0.61 -2.19 9.61
CA LYS A 59 0.68 -2.54 10.23
C LYS A 59 1.71 -1.42 10.19
N MET A 60 1.63 -0.52 9.20
CA MET A 60 2.54 0.62 9.04
C MET A 60 1.98 1.92 9.63
N LYS A 61 0.76 1.92 10.19
CA LYS A 61 0.03 3.12 10.64
C LYS A 61 0.81 4.04 11.59
N PHE A 62 1.70 3.47 12.41
CA PHE A 62 2.49 4.20 13.40
C PHE A 62 3.98 4.28 13.04
N ILE A 63 4.32 3.95 11.80
CA ILE A 63 5.67 4.01 11.27
C ILE A 63 5.69 5.12 10.23
N ASP A 64 6.64 6.04 10.35
CA ASP A 64 6.81 7.07 9.33
C ASP A 64 7.27 6.42 8.03
N HIS A 65 6.49 6.59 6.98
CA HIS A 65 6.77 6.03 5.66
C HIS A 65 6.24 6.96 4.58
N GLU A 66 6.86 6.89 3.42
CA GLU A 66 6.48 7.63 2.22
C GLU A 66 6.03 6.65 1.15
N ILE A 67 4.96 7.02 0.43
CA ILE A 67 4.50 6.31 -0.76
C ILE A 67 4.69 7.27 -1.93
N THR A 68 5.56 6.91 -2.87
CA THR A 68 5.81 7.69 -4.08
C THR A 68 5.29 6.95 -5.30
N TYR A 69 4.90 7.69 -6.35
CA TYR A 69 4.46 7.12 -7.63
C TYR A 69 5.21 7.79 -8.78
N SER A 70 5.72 6.98 -9.69
CA SER A 70 6.53 7.41 -10.84
C SER A 70 6.27 6.54 -12.07
N ALA A 71 7.02 6.77 -13.16
CA ALA A 71 6.98 5.91 -14.34
C ALA A 71 7.35 4.44 -14.04
N SER A 72 8.04 4.17 -12.92
CA SER A 72 8.37 2.82 -12.47
C SER A 72 7.31 2.20 -11.53
N GLY A 73 6.17 2.88 -11.33
CA GLY A 73 5.10 2.45 -10.44
C GLY A 73 5.20 3.06 -9.04
N PHE A 74 4.53 2.41 -8.09
CA PHE A 74 4.55 2.75 -6.68
C PHE A 74 5.83 2.29 -6.01
N ARG A 75 6.31 3.08 -5.06
CA ARG A 75 7.41 2.74 -4.16
C ARG A 75 7.07 3.12 -2.73
N VAL A 76 7.44 2.28 -1.77
CA VAL A 76 7.17 2.50 -0.35
C VAL A 76 8.47 2.48 0.44
N ASP A 77 8.86 3.62 1.01
CA ASP A 77 10.08 3.78 1.79
C ASP A 77 9.75 4.10 3.25
N ILE A 78 10.39 3.43 4.21
CA ILE A 78 10.30 3.77 5.64
C ILE A 78 11.27 4.92 5.93
N ILE A 79 10.77 5.98 6.57
CA ILE A 79 11.56 7.14 6.95
C ILE A 79 12.18 6.87 8.33
N ASN A 80 13.50 6.67 8.37
CA ASN A 80 14.24 6.66 9.64
C ASN A 80 14.61 8.10 10.01
N HIS A 81 14.01 8.60 11.09
CA HIS A 81 14.32 9.91 11.68
C HIS A 81 15.69 9.97 12.41
N GLU A 82 16.61 9.01 12.17
CA GLU A 82 17.99 9.10 12.65
C GLU A 82 18.78 10.14 11.84
N VAL A 83 18.39 11.40 11.98
CA VAL A 83 19.19 12.57 11.61
C VAL A 83 19.25 13.47 12.84
N PRO A 84 20.42 13.55 13.52
CA PRO A 84 20.63 14.52 14.58
C PRO A 84 20.68 15.90 13.93
N PHE A 85 19.87 16.83 14.44
CA PHE A 85 20.15 18.25 14.28
C PHE A 85 21.28 18.65 15.23
#